data_AF-A0A9E2RLZ1-F1
#
_entry.id   AF-A0A9E2RLZ1-F1
#
_cell.length_a   1.000
_cell.length_b   1.000
_cell.length_c   1.000
_cell.angle_alpha   90.00
_cell.angle_beta   90.00
_cell.angle_gamma   90.00
#
_symmetry.space_group_name_H-M   'P 1'
#
loop_
_entity.id
_entity.type
_entity.pdbx_description
1 polymer ?
#
loop_
_entity_poly.entity_id
_entity_poly.type
_entity_poly.pdbx_seq_one_letter_code
_entity_poly.pdbx_strand_id
1 'polypeptide(L)'
;MAREDKEAIYSSLLSLAGRLRPAWHFWLSVPGYTKEPLSREALKRFFDYQFKKAQKNFLESEGRAGKPWKSIEHYIRSSSDPNEQIQRKNPLRLLAWSSIKGKFLEGLCLMATICRMNPAARSTDVDLFAQVGPIQVRDESQMCFIWAQQLVESLRSGLKAMPDIAITTTSDAVTTSNILSITECKCRETLGASDIRGEFGKAYDLGSPSYTLVSYNAVPDSFIDAGRGLGIDVQIFSLNTPEREYFIRGERDVGEDMATKLFASRKRRMFLTALENRATDVKQRGS
;
A
#
# COMPACT_ATOMS: atom_id res chain seq x y z
N MET A 1 -11.52 3.89 16.91
CA MET A 1 -10.44 3.31 16.08
C MET A 1 -10.81 3.20 14.61
N ALA A 2 -11.40 2.10 14.11
CA ALA A 2 -11.55 1.87 12.64
C ALA A 2 -12.28 2.99 11.87
N ARG A 3 -13.27 3.66 12.50
CA ARG A 3 -13.96 4.79 11.86
C ARG A 3 -13.06 6.01 11.72
N GLU A 4 -12.37 6.41 12.79
CA GLU A 4 -11.50 7.60 12.79
C GLU A 4 -10.33 7.41 11.84
N ASP A 5 -9.71 6.23 11.85
CA ASP A 5 -8.59 5.93 10.96
C ASP A 5 -9.01 6.02 9.50
N LYS A 6 -10.19 5.46 9.17
CA LYS A 6 -10.78 5.56 7.83
C LYS A 6 -11.00 7.02 7.44
N GLU A 7 -11.56 7.85 8.33
CA GLU A 7 -11.79 9.27 8.02
C GLU A 7 -10.46 10.04 7.87
N ALA A 8 -9.45 9.75 8.68
CA ALA A 8 -8.12 10.34 8.55
C ALA A 8 -7.48 9.98 7.21
N ILE A 9 -7.55 8.70 6.80
CA ILE A 9 -7.06 8.26 5.49
C ILE A 9 -7.82 8.93 4.35
N TYR A 10 -9.14 9.05 4.44
CA TYR A 10 -9.94 9.72 3.39
C TYR A 10 -9.52 11.18 3.26
N SER A 11 -9.36 11.88 4.38
CA SER A 11 -8.92 13.26 4.41
C SER A 11 -7.52 13.41 3.80
N SER A 12 -6.60 12.49 4.09
CA SER A 12 -5.25 12.54 3.51
C SER A 12 -5.20 12.22 2.02
N LEU A 13 -5.97 11.25 1.54
CA LEU A 13 -6.09 10.98 0.10
C LEU A 13 -6.62 12.22 -0.64
N LEU A 14 -7.68 12.84 -0.12
CA LEU A 14 -8.26 14.04 -0.72
C LEU A 14 -7.33 15.26 -0.64
N SER A 15 -6.61 15.41 0.47
CA SER A 15 -5.60 16.46 0.68
C SER A 15 -4.45 16.35 -0.31
N LEU A 16 -3.87 15.16 -0.47
CA LEU A 16 -2.84 14.90 -1.48
C LEU A 16 -3.37 15.13 -2.89
N ALA A 17 -4.58 14.64 -3.20
CA ALA A 17 -5.18 14.83 -4.53
C ALA A 17 -5.37 16.32 -4.85
N GLY A 18 -5.84 17.11 -3.88
CA GLY A 18 -6.02 18.55 -4.03
C GLY A 18 -4.71 19.26 -4.33
N ARG A 19 -3.61 18.89 -3.65
CA ARG A 19 -2.27 19.45 -3.88
C ARG A 19 -1.69 19.07 -5.24
N LEU A 20 -1.96 17.85 -5.68
CA LEU A 20 -1.44 17.29 -6.93
C LEU A 20 -2.31 17.62 -8.16
N ARG A 21 -3.51 18.16 -7.96
CA ARG A 21 -4.50 18.49 -9.01
C ARG A 21 -3.97 19.28 -10.21
N PRO A 22 -2.99 20.21 -10.09
CA PRO A 22 -2.47 20.92 -11.26
C PRO A 22 -1.80 20.02 -12.30
N ALA A 23 -1.33 18.85 -11.89
CA ALA A 23 -0.53 17.92 -12.69
C ALA A 23 -1.17 16.52 -12.81
N TRP A 24 -1.99 16.15 -11.84
CA TRP A 24 -2.47 14.80 -11.64
C TRP A 24 -3.99 14.78 -11.48
N HIS A 25 -4.64 13.82 -12.14
CA HIS A 25 -6.06 13.57 -11.99
C HIS A 25 -6.26 12.17 -11.42
N PHE A 26 -6.78 12.11 -10.19
CA PHE A 26 -7.02 10.85 -9.51
C PHE A 26 -8.46 10.39 -9.70
N TRP A 27 -8.62 9.13 -10.03
CA TRP A 27 -9.89 8.48 -10.30
C TRP A 27 -10.04 7.21 -9.47
N LEU A 28 -11.29 6.79 -9.31
CA LEU A 28 -11.66 5.52 -8.69
C LEU A 28 -12.51 4.73 -9.68
N SER A 29 -12.06 3.51 -10.00
CA SER A 29 -12.89 2.52 -10.68
C SER A 29 -13.50 1.57 -9.66
N VAL A 30 -14.82 1.61 -9.51
CA VAL A 30 -15.57 0.65 -8.69
C VAL A 30 -16.31 -0.31 -9.64
N PRO A 31 -16.14 -1.64 -9.54
CA PRO A 31 -16.85 -2.58 -10.41
C PRO A 31 -18.37 -2.36 -10.38
N GLY A 32 -18.96 -2.21 -11.56
CA GLY A 32 -20.39 -1.90 -11.71
C GLY A 32 -20.75 -0.41 -11.61
N TYR A 33 -19.76 0.47 -11.45
CA TYR A 33 -19.93 1.93 -11.49
C TYR A 33 -19.05 2.55 -12.58
N THR A 34 -19.38 3.77 -13.00
CA THR A 34 -18.55 4.55 -13.93
C THR A 34 -17.29 5.04 -13.22
N LYS A 35 -16.15 5.08 -13.93
CA LYS A 35 -14.92 5.76 -13.50
C LYS A 35 -15.28 7.17 -13.01
N GLU A 36 -14.91 7.51 -11.79
CA GLU A 36 -15.33 8.75 -11.15
C GLU A 36 -14.16 9.49 -10.48
N PRO A 37 -14.16 10.84 -10.47
CA PRO A 37 -13.09 11.60 -9.84
C PRO A 37 -12.97 11.26 -8.36
N LEU A 38 -11.73 11.22 -7.86
CA LEU A 38 -11.46 10.99 -6.44
C LEU A 38 -12.18 12.04 -5.60
N SER A 39 -13.12 11.57 -4.79
CA SER A 39 -14.01 12.37 -3.96
C SER A 39 -14.38 11.57 -2.71
N ARG A 40 -14.93 12.24 -1.70
CA ARG A 40 -15.38 11.58 -0.47
C ARG A 40 -16.51 10.59 -0.76
N GLU A 41 -17.40 10.93 -1.69
CA GLU A 41 -18.52 10.09 -2.13
C GLU A 41 -18.02 8.86 -2.89
N ALA A 42 -17.03 9.01 -3.78
CA ALA A 42 -16.43 7.89 -4.48
C ALA A 42 -15.69 6.94 -3.52
N LEU A 43 -14.95 7.47 -2.53
CA LEU A 43 -14.31 6.67 -1.47
C LEU A 43 -15.34 5.91 -0.61
N LYS A 44 -16.48 6.54 -0.28
CA LYS A 44 -17.59 5.87 0.41
C LYS A 44 -18.18 4.75 -0.45
N ARG A 45 -18.47 4.99 -1.73
CA ARG A 45 -18.96 3.96 -2.66
C ARG A 45 -18.00 2.79 -2.79
N PHE A 46 -16.71 3.06 -2.93
CA PHE A 46 -15.67 2.02 -2.97
C PHE A 46 -15.66 1.19 -1.68
N PHE A 47 -15.75 1.84 -0.51
CA PHE A 47 -15.85 1.13 0.77
C PHE A 47 -17.11 0.28 0.86
N ASP A 48 -18.27 0.82 0.49
CA ASP A 48 -19.55 0.08 0.53
C ASP A 48 -19.53 -1.13 -0.40
N TYR A 49 -18.90 -1.01 -1.58
CA TYR A 49 -18.67 -2.12 -2.48
C TYR A 49 -17.82 -3.22 -1.84
N GLN A 50 -16.68 -2.89 -1.24
CA GLN A 50 -15.83 -3.87 -0.55
C GLN A 50 -16.50 -4.44 0.69
N PHE A 51 -17.29 -3.64 1.41
CA PHE A 51 -18.08 -4.07 2.56
C PHE A 51 -19.08 -5.17 2.16
N LYS A 52 -19.83 -4.95 1.07
CA LYS A 52 -20.73 -5.98 0.50
C LYS A 52 -19.99 -7.24 0.07
N LYS A 53 -18.80 -7.09 -0.52
CA LYS A 53 -17.95 -8.23 -0.91
C LYS A 53 -17.49 -9.03 0.32
N ALA A 54 -17.04 -8.36 1.37
CA ALA A 54 -16.63 -9.01 2.63
C ALA A 54 -17.80 -9.75 3.30
N GLN A 55 -18.99 -9.15 3.30
CA GLN A 55 -20.22 -9.79 3.80
C GLN A 55 -20.59 -11.05 3.01
N LYS A 56 -20.49 -11.01 1.68
CA LYS A 56 -20.71 -12.18 0.82
C LYS A 56 -19.72 -13.30 1.15
N ASN A 57 -18.43 -12.98 1.23
CA ASN A 57 -17.39 -13.96 1.57
C ASN A 57 -17.60 -14.58 2.95
N PHE A 58 -18.05 -13.78 3.94
CA PHE A 58 -18.41 -14.28 5.26
C PHE A 58 -19.55 -15.31 5.18
N LEU A 59 -20.64 -15.00 4.49
CA LEU A 59 -21.77 -15.94 4.33
C LEU A 59 -21.37 -17.22 3.61
N GLU A 60 -20.52 -17.12 2.57
CA GLU A 60 -19.99 -18.29 1.87
C GLU A 60 -19.13 -19.17 2.80
N SER A 61 -18.29 -18.56 3.65
CA SER A 61 -17.47 -19.28 4.63
C SER A 61 -18.34 -19.99 5.67
N GLU A 62 -19.34 -19.30 6.22
CA GLU A 62 -20.28 -19.87 7.18
C GLU A 62 -21.12 -21.00 6.56
N GLY A 63 -21.54 -20.84 5.30
CA GLY A 63 -22.23 -21.88 4.54
C GLY A 63 -21.38 -23.15 4.37
N ARG A 64 -20.08 -22.99 4.07
CA ARG A 64 -19.13 -24.12 4.04
C ARG A 64 -18.94 -24.77 5.41
N ALA A 65 -19.09 -24.02 6.49
CA ALA A 65 -19.10 -24.53 7.86
C ALA A 65 -20.45 -25.15 8.30
N GLY A 66 -21.40 -25.34 7.37
CA GLY A 66 -22.70 -25.95 7.63
C GLY A 66 -23.70 -25.02 8.31
N LYS A 67 -23.44 -23.71 8.37
CA LYS A 67 -24.36 -22.75 8.98
C LYS A 67 -25.42 -22.28 7.96
N PRO A 68 -26.71 -22.23 8.31
CA PRO A 68 -27.80 -21.96 7.36
C PRO A 68 -28.09 -20.46 7.17
N TRP A 69 -27.06 -19.60 7.21
CA TRP A 69 -27.27 -18.15 7.10
C TRP A 69 -27.57 -17.76 5.65
N LYS A 70 -28.81 -17.30 5.41
CA LYS A 70 -29.29 -16.89 4.07
C LYS A 70 -28.88 -15.45 3.70
N SER A 71 -28.65 -14.62 4.71
CA SER A 71 -28.24 -13.23 4.55
C SER A 71 -27.56 -12.74 5.84
N ILE A 72 -26.93 -11.58 5.77
CA ILE A 72 -26.35 -10.92 6.95
C ILE A 72 -27.45 -10.57 7.95
N GLU A 73 -28.61 -10.10 7.48
CA GLU A 73 -29.77 -9.82 8.33
C GLU A 73 -30.25 -11.08 9.05
N HIS A 74 -30.27 -12.24 8.38
CA HIS A 74 -30.59 -13.51 9.02
C HIS A 74 -29.56 -13.89 10.09
N TYR A 75 -28.26 -13.75 9.81
CA TYR A 75 -27.20 -13.97 10.80
C TYR A 75 -27.32 -13.03 12.02
N ILE A 76 -27.62 -11.75 11.81
CA ILE A 76 -27.78 -10.79 12.92
C ILE A 76 -29.03 -11.15 13.73
N ARG A 77 -30.18 -11.35 13.06
CA ARG A 77 -31.48 -11.60 13.69
C ARG A 77 -31.67 -13.00 14.24
N SER A 78 -30.72 -13.92 14.03
CA SER A 78 -30.77 -15.23 14.67
C SER A 78 -30.47 -15.18 16.17
N SER A 79 -30.14 -14.00 16.72
CA SER A 79 -30.26 -13.71 18.16
C SER A 79 -31.39 -12.71 18.41
N SER A 80 -32.19 -12.97 19.44
CA SER A 80 -33.22 -12.05 19.94
C SER A 80 -32.67 -10.98 20.88
N ASP A 81 -31.44 -11.12 21.40
CA ASP A 81 -30.83 -10.15 22.30
C ASP A 81 -30.25 -8.96 21.49
N PRO A 82 -30.73 -7.71 21.73
CA PRO A 82 -30.18 -6.52 21.09
C PRO A 82 -28.67 -6.34 21.29
N ASN A 83 -28.12 -6.73 22.45
CA ASN A 83 -26.69 -6.62 22.72
C ASN A 83 -25.90 -7.61 21.87
N GLU A 84 -26.35 -8.86 21.78
CA GLU A 84 -25.74 -9.86 20.90
C GLU A 84 -25.86 -9.46 19.42
N GLN A 85 -26.97 -8.85 18.99
CA GLN A 85 -27.11 -8.29 17.64
C GLN A 85 -26.08 -7.20 17.35
N ILE A 86 -25.78 -6.32 18.33
CA ILE A 86 -24.71 -5.32 18.22
C ILE A 86 -23.35 -6.02 18.12
N GLN A 87 -23.11 -7.01 18.98
CA GLN A 87 -21.88 -7.80 18.97
C GLN A 87 -21.68 -8.55 17.66
N ARG A 88 -22.74 -8.98 16.96
CA ARG A 88 -22.65 -9.61 15.64
C ARG A 88 -22.39 -8.61 14.51
N LYS A 89 -22.85 -7.37 14.63
CA LYS A 89 -22.60 -6.29 13.65
C LYS A 89 -21.14 -5.81 13.65
N ASN A 90 -20.51 -5.77 14.82
CA ASN A 90 -19.15 -5.24 14.97
C ASN A 90 -18.08 -6.03 14.19
N PRO A 91 -18.02 -7.38 14.27
CA PRO A 91 -17.13 -8.21 13.49
C PRO A 91 -17.29 -8.01 11.99
N LEU A 92 -18.51 -7.85 11.47
CA LEU A 92 -18.73 -7.61 10.04
C LEU A 92 -18.10 -6.30 9.57
N ARG A 93 -18.17 -5.25 10.40
CA ARG A 93 -17.49 -3.97 10.13
C ARG A 93 -15.98 -4.09 10.22
N LEU A 94 -15.48 -4.82 11.21
CA LEU A 94 -14.04 -5.08 11.37
C LEU A 94 -13.48 -5.94 10.24
N LEU A 95 -14.21 -6.95 9.78
CA LEU A 95 -13.87 -7.79 8.63
C LEU A 95 -13.76 -6.94 7.36
N ALA A 96 -14.74 -6.09 7.11
CA ALA A 96 -14.71 -5.20 5.97
C ALA A 96 -13.54 -4.20 6.04
N TRP A 97 -13.32 -3.56 7.19
CA TRP A 97 -12.16 -2.69 7.39
C TRP A 97 -10.86 -3.46 7.15
N SER A 98 -10.74 -4.67 7.69
CA SER A 98 -9.57 -5.52 7.53
C SER A 98 -9.32 -5.93 6.07
N SER A 99 -10.39 -6.09 5.30
CA SER A 99 -10.31 -6.42 3.87
C SER A 99 -9.90 -5.23 2.97
N ILE A 100 -10.17 -3.99 3.39
CA ILE A 100 -9.96 -2.79 2.55
C ILE A 100 -8.79 -1.92 3.00
N LYS A 101 -8.38 -1.99 4.28
CA LYS A 101 -7.30 -1.14 4.81
C LYS A 101 -6.00 -1.29 4.02
N GLY A 102 -5.71 -2.49 3.49
CA GLY A 102 -4.59 -2.74 2.57
C GLY A 102 -4.66 -1.90 1.32
N LYS A 103 -5.80 -1.90 0.63
CA LYS A 103 -6.02 -1.09 -0.57
C LYS A 103 -5.87 0.41 -0.31
N PHE A 104 -6.39 0.90 0.81
CA PHE A 104 -6.20 2.30 1.18
C PHE A 104 -4.74 2.64 1.50
N LEU A 105 -4.01 1.75 2.16
CA LEU A 105 -2.59 1.93 2.43
C LEU A 105 -1.78 1.93 1.12
N GLU A 106 -2.05 0.99 0.21
CA GLU A 106 -1.44 0.92 -1.12
C GLU A 106 -1.68 2.21 -1.90
N GLY A 107 -2.94 2.66 -1.99
CA GLY A 107 -3.28 3.90 -2.69
C GLY A 107 -2.63 5.14 -2.06
N LEU A 108 -2.56 5.20 -0.73
CA LEU A 108 -1.88 6.30 -0.04
C LEU A 108 -0.37 6.27 -0.31
N CYS A 109 0.27 5.09 -0.32
CA CYS A 109 1.68 4.94 -0.67
C CYS A 109 1.95 5.33 -2.13
N LEU A 110 1.04 5.02 -3.04
CA LEU A 110 1.13 5.43 -4.45
C LEU A 110 1.10 6.96 -4.57
N MET A 111 0.11 7.61 -3.97
CA MET A 111 0.00 9.07 -3.98
C MET A 111 1.19 9.74 -3.28
N ALA A 112 1.63 9.20 -2.15
CA ALA A 112 2.79 9.70 -1.41
C ALA A 112 4.08 9.59 -2.24
N THR A 113 4.24 8.51 -3.01
CA THR A 113 5.36 8.33 -3.95
C THR A 113 5.32 9.35 -5.07
N ILE A 114 4.15 9.53 -5.69
CA ILE A 114 3.92 10.50 -6.78
C ILE A 114 4.14 11.94 -6.28
N CYS A 115 3.77 12.25 -5.03
CA CYS A 115 3.86 13.60 -4.46
C CYS A 115 5.28 14.17 -4.43
N ARG A 116 6.30 13.31 -4.56
CA ARG A 116 7.72 13.71 -4.57
C ARG A 116 8.35 13.58 -5.96
N MET A 117 7.54 13.48 -7.00
CA MET A 117 7.95 13.32 -8.39
C MET A 117 7.19 14.28 -9.30
N ASN A 118 7.79 14.63 -10.42
CA ASN A 118 7.14 15.47 -11.42
C ASN A 118 6.44 14.60 -12.47
N PRO A 119 5.29 15.00 -13.00
CA PRO A 119 4.70 14.27 -14.12
C PRO A 119 5.58 14.40 -15.37
N ALA A 120 5.62 13.37 -16.21
CA ALA A 120 6.29 13.48 -17.50
C ALA A 120 5.46 14.25 -18.54
N ALA A 121 4.13 14.18 -18.43
CA ALA A 121 3.16 14.88 -19.26
C ALA A 121 2.49 16.04 -18.51
N ARG A 122 1.81 16.94 -19.24
CA ARG A 122 1.11 18.10 -18.63
C ARG A 122 -0.05 17.69 -17.70
N SER A 123 -0.68 16.55 -17.97
CA SER A 123 -1.76 15.99 -17.16
C SER A 123 -1.68 14.47 -17.25
N THR A 124 -1.76 13.80 -16.10
CA THR A 124 -1.71 12.34 -16.01
C THR A 124 -2.89 11.83 -15.19
N ASP A 125 -3.66 10.93 -15.79
CA ASP A 125 -4.74 10.19 -15.14
C ASP A 125 -4.17 9.02 -14.33
N VAL A 126 -4.58 8.92 -13.07
CA VAL A 126 -4.17 7.83 -12.17
C VAL A 126 -5.43 7.18 -11.59
N ASP A 127 -5.60 5.88 -11.80
CA ASP A 127 -6.61 5.09 -11.11
C ASP A 127 -6.04 4.54 -9.82
N LEU A 128 -6.53 5.04 -8.68
CA LEU A 128 -5.88 4.83 -7.39
C LEU A 128 -5.84 3.35 -6.94
N PHE A 129 -6.82 2.54 -7.34
CA PHE A 129 -6.95 1.15 -6.90
C PHE A 129 -7.01 0.13 -8.03
N ALA A 130 -6.98 0.58 -9.28
CA ALA A 130 -7.00 -0.27 -10.47
C ALA A 130 -6.08 0.27 -11.57
N GLN A 131 -4.97 0.92 -11.21
CA GLN A 131 -3.99 1.41 -12.18
C GLN A 131 -3.52 0.28 -13.11
N VAL A 132 -3.75 0.48 -14.41
CA VAL A 132 -3.25 -0.41 -15.46
C VAL A 132 -2.08 0.28 -16.15
N GLY A 133 -0.97 -0.44 -16.33
CA GLY A 133 0.23 0.11 -16.95
C GLY A 133 1.01 1.08 -16.06
N PRO A 134 2.10 1.65 -16.58
CA PRO A 134 2.96 2.53 -15.83
C PRO A 134 2.41 3.96 -15.75
N ILE A 135 2.66 4.61 -14.61
CA ILE A 135 2.56 6.06 -14.46
C ILE A 135 3.95 6.64 -14.74
N GLN A 136 4.05 7.45 -15.78
CA GLN A 136 5.31 8.04 -16.21
C GLN A 136 5.65 9.30 -15.40
N VAL A 137 6.82 9.32 -14.78
CA VAL A 137 7.25 10.36 -13.84
C VAL A 137 8.70 10.79 -14.06
N ARG A 138 9.08 11.96 -13.54
CA ARG A 138 10.46 12.41 -13.44
C ARG A 138 10.88 12.47 -11.97
N ASP A 139 11.91 11.72 -11.60
CA ASP A 139 12.61 11.81 -10.31
C ASP A 139 13.99 12.40 -10.57
N GLU A 140 14.27 13.59 -10.01
CA GLU A 140 15.57 14.30 -10.19
C GLU A 140 16.06 14.40 -11.65
N SER A 141 15.14 14.65 -12.58
CA SER A 141 15.37 14.73 -14.04
C SER A 141 15.46 13.38 -14.77
N GLN A 142 15.57 12.26 -14.06
CA GLN A 142 15.51 10.93 -14.65
C GLN A 142 14.06 10.52 -14.92
N MET A 143 13.83 9.92 -16.08
CA MET A 143 12.54 9.31 -16.39
C MET A 143 12.38 7.99 -15.64
N CYS A 144 11.26 7.83 -14.95
CA CYS A 144 10.91 6.62 -14.21
C CYS A 144 9.45 6.24 -14.50
N PHE A 145 9.12 5.00 -14.19
CA PHE A 145 7.79 4.45 -14.43
C PHE A 145 7.30 3.73 -13.17
N ILE A 146 6.21 4.22 -12.60
CA ILE A 146 5.59 3.65 -11.39
C ILE A 146 4.52 2.65 -11.82
N TRP A 147 4.59 1.45 -11.27
CA TRP A 147 3.67 0.36 -11.52
C TRP A 147 2.98 -0.03 -10.22
N ALA A 148 1.69 -0.34 -10.28
CA ALA A 148 0.95 -0.92 -9.17
C ALA A 148 0.62 -2.39 -9.47
N GLN A 149 0.87 -3.27 -8.50
CA GLN A 149 0.45 -4.67 -8.50
C GLN A 149 0.79 -5.44 -9.78
N GLN A 150 2.01 -5.25 -10.30
CA GLN A 150 2.47 -5.98 -11.48
C GLN A 150 3.11 -7.30 -11.09
N LEU A 151 2.80 -8.34 -11.85
CA LEU A 151 3.43 -9.64 -11.69
C LEU A 151 4.85 -9.59 -12.26
N VAL A 152 5.83 -9.92 -11.44
CA VAL A 152 7.24 -10.00 -11.81
C VAL A 152 7.70 -11.44 -11.63
N GLU A 153 8.32 -11.98 -12.67
CA GLU A 153 8.94 -13.30 -12.62
C GLU A 153 10.40 -13.16 -12.19
N SER A 154 10.80 -13.87 -11.13
CA SER A 154 12.18 -13.89 -10.68
C SER A 154 13.05 -14.67 -11.67
N LEU A 155 14.17 -14.07 -12.06
CA LEU A 155 15.18 -14.75 -12.87
C LEU A 155 15.97 -15.81 -12.09
N ARG A 156 15.91 -15.81 -10.74
CA ARG A 156 16.73 -16.69 -9.88
C ARG A 156 15.96 -17.92 -9.41
N SER A 157 14.79 -17.71 -8.81
CA SER A 157 14.00 -18.78 -8.19
C SER A 157 12.88 -19.31 -9.09
N GLY A 158 12.55 -18.60 -10.19
CA GLY A 158 11.36 -18.86 -10.99
C GLY A 158 10.04 -18.53 -10.25
N LEU A 159 10.13 -18.00 -9.03
CA LEU A 159 8.96 -17.56 -8.28
C LEU A 159 8.40 -16.27 -8.87
N LYS A 160 7.08 -16.15 -8.79
CA LYS A 160 6.36 -14.94 -9.20
C LYS A 160 6.05 -14.12 -7.96
N ALA A 161 6.41 -12.84 -7.99
CA ALA A 161 6.06 -11.88 -6.96
C ALA A 161 5.21 -10.77 -7.58
N MET A 162 4.38 -10.13 -6.76
CA MET A 162 3.52 -9.04 -7.18
C MET A 162 3.72 -7.89 -6.19
N PRO A 163 4.77 -7.06 -6.36
CA PRO A 163 4.97 -5.90 -5.52
C PRO A 163 3.77 -4.96 -5.58
N ASP A 164 3.43 -4.36 -4.43
CA ASP A 164 2.31 -3.40 -4.36
C ASP A 164 2.61 -2.17 -5.23
N ILE A 165 3.82 -1.64 -5.11
CA ILE A 165 4.34 -0.56 -5.97
C ILE A 165 5.77 -0.90 -6.39
N ALA A 166 6.05 -0.82 -7.70
CA ALA A 166 7.39 -0.90 -8.25
C ALA A 166 7.72 0.35 -9.06
N ILE A 167 8.94 0.86 -8.95
CA ILE A 167 9.46 1.94 -9.78
C ILE A 167 10.51 1.35 -10.69
N THR A 168 10.44 1.66 -11.99
CA THR A 168 11.31 1.09 -13.01
C THR A 168 11.95 2.17 -13.89
N THR A 169 13.03 1.82 -14.58
CA THR A 169 13.75 2.70 -15.52
C THR A 169 13.12 2.78 -16.91
N THR A 170 12.28 1.82 -17.29
CA THR A 170 11.69 1.69 -18.64
C THR A 170 10.17 1.54 -18.58
N SER A 171 9.46 1.90 -19.64
CA SER A 171 8.00 1.67 -19.78
C SER A 171 7.62 0.23 -20.07
N ASP A 172 8.60 -0.62 -20.37
CA ASP A 172 8.39 -2.04 -20.65
C ASP A 172 7.90 -2.79 -19.40
N ALA A 173 7.40 -4.01 -19.59
CA ALA A 173 6.95 -4.86 -18.50
C ALA A 173 7.98 -4.91 -17.34
N VAL A 174 7.48 -4.96 -16.11
CA VAL A 174 8.33 -4.96 -14.92
C VAL A 174 9.17 -6.24 -14.90
N THR A 175 10.49 -6.08 -14.84
CA THR A 175 11.47 -7.18 -14.80
C THR A 175 12.49 -6.91 -13.71
N THR A 176 13.16 -7.94 -13.21
CA THR A 176 14.20 -7.76 -12.18
C THR A 176 15.33 -6.83 -12.62
N SER A 177 15.58 -6.69 -13.92
CA SER A 177 16.63 -5.82 -14.48
C SER A 177 16.26 -4.34 -14.56
N ASN A 178 14.96 -4.00 -14.55
CA ASN A 178 14.52 -2.60 -14.69
C ASN A 178 13.98 -2.00 -13.39
N ILE A 179 13.85 -2.77 -12.31
CA ILE A 179 13.39 -2.29 -11.00
C ILE A 179 14.45 -1.41 -10.33
N LEU A 180 14.02 -0.22 -9.90
CA LEU A 180 14.78 0.74 -9.10
C LEU A 180 14.43 0.67 -7.61
N SER A 181 13.14 0.54 -7.32
CA SER A 181 12.65 0.47 -5.95
C SER A 181 11.32 -0.24 -5.86
N ILE A 182 11.08 -0.91 -4.74
CA ILE A 182 9.83 -1.57 -4.39
C ILE A 182 9.30 -0.98 -3.08
N THR A 183 7.99 -0.76 -3.03
CA THR A 183 7.24 -0.52 -1.80
C THR A 183 6.22 -1.61 -1.62
N GLU A 184 6.19 -2.20 -0.43
CA GLU A 184 5.27 -3.28 -0.03
C GLU A 184 4.47 -2.84 1.20
N CYS A 185 3.17 -3.10 1.19
CA CYS A 185 2.23 -2.68 2.21
C CYS A 185 1.71 -3.89 2.99
N LYS A 186 1.83 -3.88 4.33
CA LYS A 186 1.32 -4.95 5.19
C LYS A 186 0.32 -4.42 6.19
N CYS A 187 -0.82 -5.11 6.32
CA CYS A 187 -1.86 -4.75 7.27
C CYS A 187 -2.15 -5.83 8.32
N ARG A 188 -1.23 -6.79 8.48
CA ARG A 188 -1.32 -7.85 9.51
C ARG A 188 -1.14 -7.24 10.90
N GLU A 189 -1.85 -7.79 11.89
CA GLU A 189 -1.82 -7.29 13.28
C GLU A 189 -0.41 -7.28 13.87
N THR A 190 0.37 -8.32 13.55
CA THR A 190 1.78 -8.43 13.93
C THR A 190 2.61 -8.76 12.70
N LEU A 191 3.79 -8.14 12.61
CA LEU A 191 4.86 -8.57 11.71
C LEU A 191 5.87 -9.38 12.52
N GLY A 192 6.09 -10.62 12.12
CA GLY A 192 7.05 -11.52 12.74
C GLY A 192 8.30 -11.73 11.88
N ALA A 193 9.23 -12.51 12.42
CA ALA A 193 10.46 -12.90 11.71
C ALA A 193 10.19 -13.67 10.41
N SER A 194 9.08 -14.38 10.29
CA SER A 194 8.67 -15.05 9.04
C SER A 194 8.29 -14.04 7.96
N ASP A 195 7.60 -12.95 8.32
CA ASP A 195 7.22 -11.90 7.38
C ASP A 195 8.47 -11.17 6.86
N ILE A 196 9.37 -10.74 7.75
CA ILE A 196 10.62 -10.07 7.35
C ILE A 196 11.48 -10.97 6.46
N ARG A 197 11.61 -12.26 6.79
CA ARG A 197 12.36 -13.22 5.95
C ARG A 197 11.69 -13.45 4.59
N GLY A 198 10.35 -13.51 4.56
CA GLY A 198 9.61 -13.63 3.31
C GLY A 198 9.82 -12.41 2.41
N GLU A 199 9.78 -11.21 2.97
CA GLU A 199 10.04 -9.97 2.24
C GLU A 199 11.51 -9.87 1.80
N PHE A 200 12.45 -10.38 2.59
CA PHE A 200 13.86 -10.48 2.17
C PHE A 200 14.03 -11.42 0.99
N GLY A 201 13.42 -12.61 1.03
CA GLY A 201 13.45 -13.56 -0.09
C GLY A 201 12.92 -12.93 -1.36
N LYS A 202 11.79 -12.21 -1.28
CA LYS A 202 11.25 -11.44 -2.42
C LYS A 202 12.19 -10.34 -2.90
N ALA A 203 12.73 -9.53 -1.99
CA ALA A 203 13.64 -8.44 -2.35
C ALA A 203 14.88 -8.97 -3.09
N TYR A 204 15.43 -10.08 -2.60
CA TYR A 204 16.55 -10.79 -3.20
C TYR A 204 16.20 -11.35 -4.59
N ASP A 205 15.04 -11.99 -4.72
CA ASP A 205 14.56 -12.58 -5.98
C ASP A 205 14.25 -11.53 -7.04
N LEU A 206 13.79 -10.36 -6.62
CA LEU A 206 13.46 -9.23 -7.49
C LEU A 206 14.68 -8.36 -7.82
N GLY A 207 15.80 -8.53 -7.11
CA GLY A 207 17.02 -7.77 -7.33
C GLY A 207 16.86 -6.27 -7.09
N SER A 208 15.88 -5.86 -6.28
CA SER A 208 15.56 -4.43 -6.10
C SER A 208 16.65 -3.69 -5.31
N PRO A 209 17.25 -2.61 -5.84
CA PRO A 209 18.22 -1.79 -5.11
C PRO A 209 17.66 -1.12 -3.85
N SER A 210 16.37 -0.84 -3.83
CA SER A 210 15.67 -0.23 -2.70
C SER A 210 14.39 -1.00 -2.40
N TYR A 211 14.18 -1.39 -1.14
CA TYR A 211 13.00 -2.11 -0.72
C TYR A 211 12.44 -1.51 0.57
N THR A 212 11.21 -1.01 0.50
CA THR A 212 10.53 -0.37 1.64
C THR A 212 9.30 -1.18 2.02
N LEU A 213 9.21 -1.60 3.28
CA LEU A 213 8.07 -2.31 3.85
C LEU A 213 7.26 -1.34 4.72
N VAL A 214 6.06 -0.98 4.29
CA VAL A 214 5.13 -0.12 5.03
C VAL A 214 4.17 -1.00 5.81
N SER A 215 4.27 -0.98 7.14
CA SER A 215 3.36 -1.70 8.03
C SER A 215 2.25 -0.77 8.54
N TYR A 216 0.99 -1.14 8.33
CA TYR A 216 -0.16 -0.45 8.93
C TYR A 216 -0.10 -0.48 10.46
N ASN A 217 0.33 -1.61 11.02
CA ASN A 217 0.40 -1.81 12.46
C ASN A 217 1.83 -1.64 12.98
N ALA A 218 1.96 -1.54 14.29
CA ALA A 218 3.22 -1.33 14.99
C ALA A 218 4.13 -2.53 14.75
N VAL A 219 5.42 -2.22 14.63
CA VAL A 219 6.47 -3.22 14.44
C VAL A 219 7.45 -3.05 15.59
N PRO A 220 7.77 -4.12 16.34
CA PRO A 220 8.83 -4.09 17.34
C PRO A 220 10.15 -3.57 16.75
N ASP A 221 10.88 -2.74 17.51
CA ASP A 221 12.15 -2.15 17.07
C ASP A 221 13.17 -3.21 16.61
N SER A 222 13.21 -4.35 17.28
CA SER A 222 14.07 -5.48 16.91
C SER A 222 13.82 -5.99 15.47
N PHE A 223 12.59 -5.94 14.98
CA PHE A 223 12.27 -6.32 13.60
C PHE A 223 12.54 -5.20 12.60
N ILE A 224 12.43 -3.93 13.02
CA ILE A 224 12.84 -2.79 12.21
C ILE A 224 14.35 -2.86 11.97
N ASP A 225 15.13 -3.11 13.01
CA ASP A 225 16.59 -3.22 12.93
C ASP A 225 17.04 -4.47 12.17
N ALA A 226 16.37 -5.60 12.37
CA ALA A 226 16.61 -6.80 11.57
C ALA A 226 16.32 -6.56 10.08
N GLY A 227 15.20 -5.89 9.75
CA GLY A 227 14.87 -5.48 8.39
C GLY A 227 15.98 -4.61 7.78
N ARG A 228 16.44 -3.60 8.52
CA ARG A 228 17.53 -2.71 8.08
C ARG A 228 18.81 -3.49 7.76
N GLY A 229 19.18 -4.44 8.61
CA GLY A 229 20.32 -5.34 8.42
C GLY A 229 20.19 -6.23 7.19
N LEU A 230 18.97 -6.54 6.75
CA LEU A 230 18.67 -7.29 5.53
C LEU A 230 18.46 -6.41 4.29
N GLY A 231 18.70 -5.10 4.39
CA GLY A 231 18.49 -4.17 3.27
C GLY A 231 17.04 -3.69 3.09
N ILE A 232 16.12 -4.11 3.95
CA ILE A 232 14.71 -3.67 3.94
C ILE A 232 14.54 -2.45 4.84
N ASP A 233 13.91 -1.39 4.35
CA ASP A 233 13.53 -0.27 5.20
C ASP A 233 12.09 -0.44 5.68
N VAL A 234 11.93 -0.66 7.00
CA VAL A 234 10.61 -0.87 7.61
C VAL A 234 10.05 0.47 8.11
N GLN A 235 8.89 0.85 7.58
CA GLN A 235 8.19 2.09 7.90
C GLN A 235 6.86 1.77 8.58
N ILE A 236 6.61 2.35 9.74
CA ILE A 236 5.33 2.22 10.44
C ILE A 236 4.37 3.31 9.95
N PHE A 237 3.15 2.90 9.64
CA PHE A 237 2.06 3.77 9.26
C PHE A 237 1.65 4.67 10.43
N SER A 238 1.52 5.96 10.15
CA SER A 238 1.47 7.01 11.17
C SER A 238 0.20 7.01 12.02
N LEU A 239 -0.86 6.29 11.61
CA LEU A 239 -2.05 6.11 12.44
C LEU A 239 -1.90 5.03 13.51
N ASN A 240 -0.77 4.32 13.53
CA ASN A 240 -0.48 3.32 14.56
C ASN A 240 0.76 3.66 15.39
N THR A 241 1.02 4.96 15.53
CA THR A 241 2.09 5.52 16.36
C THR A 241 1.47 6.44 17.44
N PRO A 242 2.23 6.85 18.47
CA PRO A 242 1.74 7.79 19.48
C PRO A 242 1.21 9.11 18.90
N GLU A 243 1.63 9.47 17.68
CA GLU A 243 1.19 10.66 16.97
C GLU A 243 -0.19 10.54 16.30
N ARG A 244 -0.86 9.38 16.39
CA ARG A 244 -2.19 9.10 15.81
C ARG A 244 -3.19 10.24 16.01
N GLU A 245 -3.26 10.79 17.23
CA GLU A 245 -4.24 11.81 17.60
C GLU A 245 -4.05 13.13 16.84
N TYR A 246 -2.81 13.50 16.48
CA TYR A 246 -2.53 14.68 15.66
C TYR A 246 -3.12 14.54 14.25
N PHE A 247 -3.12 13.32 13.69
CA PHE A 247 -3.71 13.05 12.38
C PHE A 247 -5.23 13.05 12.42
N ILE A 248 -5.84 12.53 13.49
CA ILE A 248 -7.29 12.51 13.66
C ILE A 248 -7.87 13.92 13.82
N ARG A 249 -7.15 14.78 14.56
CA ARG A 249 -7.52 16.20 14.71
C ARG A 249 -7.21 17.04 13.47
N GLY A 250 -6.51 16.50 12.47
CA GLY A 250 -6.11 17.22 11.26
C GLY A 250 -4.96 18.20 11.46
N GLU A 251 -4.24 18.11 12.59
CA GLU A 251 -3.04 18.91 12.88
C GLU A 251 -1.83 18.43 12.06
N ARG A 252 -1.87 17.17 11.59
CA ARG A 252 -0.91 16.57 10.66
C ARG A 252 -1.64 15.82 9.56
N ASP A 253 -1.01 15.70 8.39
CA ASP A 253 -1.52 14.91 7.27
C ASP A 253 -0.76 13.58 7.15
N VAL A 254 -1.48 12.46 7.16
CA VAL A 254 -0.89 11.11 7.07
C VAL A 254 -0.19 10.91 5.73
N GLY A 255 -0.76 11.47 4.66
CA GLY A 255 -0.21 11.40 3.32
C GLY A 255 1.13 12.11 3.16
N GLU A 256 1.26 13.31 3.74
CA GLU A 256 2.51 14.07 3.73
C GLU A 256 3.61 13.41 4.56
N ASP A 257 3.25 12.87 5.73
CA ASP A 257 4.19 12.12 6.58
C ASP A 257 4.71 10.89 5.85
N MET A 258 3.81 10.15 5.18
CA MET A 258 4.16 9.01 4.32
C MET A 258 5.07 9.43 3.16
N ALA A 259 4.75 10.53 2.46
CA ALA A 259 5.55 11.02 1.33
C ALA A 259 6.98 11.36 1.75
N THR A 260 7.13 11.94 2.94
CA THR A 260 8.44 12.28 3.51
C THR A 260 9.25 11.02 3.86
N LYS A 261 8.62 10.07 4.56
CA LYS A 261 9.25 8.80 4.95
C LYS A 261 9.67 7.96 3.75
N LEU A 262 8.78 7.77 2.77
CA LEU A 262 9.06 6.99 1.56
C LEU A 262 10.17 7.62 0.72
N PHE A 263 10.17 8.94 0.59
CA PHE A 263 11.22 9.64 -0.14
C PHE A 263 12.59 9.49 0.54
N ALA A 264 12.66 9.72 1.85
CA ALA A 264 13.89 9.56 2.62
C ALA A 264 14.42 8.12 2.56
N SER A 265 13.52 7.13 2.66
CA SER A 265 13.82 5.71 2.54
C SER A 265 14.50 5.38 1.20
N ARG A 266 13.86 5.80 0.09
CA ARG A 266 14.37 5.58 -1.27
C ARG A 266 15.74 6.23 -1.48
N LYS A 267 15.89 7.51 -1.12
CA LYS A 267 17.16 8.24 -1.31
C LYS A 267 18.30 7.63 -0.52
N ARG A 268 18.04 7.21 0.73
CA ARG A 268 19.04 6.54 1.57
C ARG A 268 19.55 5.25 0.93
N ARG A 269 18.65 4.40 0.42
CA ARG A 269 19.04 3.11 -0.17
C ARG A 269 19.77 3.27 -1.48
N MET A 270 19.29 4.14 -2.38
CA MET A 270 19.99 4.43 -3.63
C MET A 270 21.42 4.94 -3.38
N PHE A 271 21.62 5.78 -2.35
CA PHE A 271 22.95 6.26 -1.97
C PHE A 271 23.87 5.12 -1.49
N LEU A 272 23.37 4.23 -0.61
CA LEU A 272 24.14 3.09 -0.12
C LEU A 272 24.55 2.13 -1.25
N THR A 273 23.62 1.79 -2.15
CA THR A 273 23.92 0.95 -3.31
C THR A 273 24.96 1.59 -4.24
N ALA A 274 24.88 2.92 -4.45
CA ALA A 274 25.87 3.62 -5.25
C ALA A 274 27.28 3.57 -4.62
N LEU A 275 27.39 3.62 -3.29
CA LEU A 275 28.67 3.46 -2.59
C LEU A 275 29.21 2.04 -2.70
N GLU A 276 28.37 1.01 -2.52
CA GLU A 276 28.76 -0.40 -2.63
C GLU A 276 29.26 -0.75 -4.04
N ASN A 277 28.59 -0.26 -5.07
CA ASN A 277 29.00 -0.44 -6.46
C ASN A 277 30.36 0.21 -6.71
N ARG A 278 30.55 1.47 -6.29
CA ARG A 278 31.84 2.16 -6.41
C ARG A 278 32.97 1.45 -5.67
N ALA A 279 32.70 0.94 -4.46
CA ALA A 279 33.69 0.21 -3.68
C ALA A 279 34.10 -1.10 -4.36
N THR A 280 33.15 -1.78 -5.02
CA THR A 280 33.39 -3.01 -5.77
C THR A 280 34.22 -2.73 -7.03
N ASP A 281 33.89 -1.67 -7.78
CA ASP A 281 34.65 -1.25 -8.96
C ASP A 281 36.11 -0.90 -8.62
N VAL A 282 36.34 -0.21 -7.50
CA VAL A 282 37.69 0.11 -7.03
C VAL A 282 38.49 -1.15 -6.70
N LYS A 283 37.86 -2.13 -6.03
CA LYS A 283 38.51 -3.42 -5.73
C LYS A 283 38.89 -4.18 -7.00
N GLN A 284 38.02 -4.19 -8.00
CA GLN A 284 38.27 -4.88 -9.27
C GLN A 284 39.33 -4.19 -10.14
N ARG A 285 39.49 -2.87 -10.03
CA ARG A 285 40.56 -2.12 -10.74
C ARG A 285 41.91 -2.18 -10.04
N GLY A 286 41.94 -2.51 -8.75
CA GLY A 286 43.15 -2.65 -7.95
C GLY A 286 43.73 -4.06 -7.91
N SER A 287 43.04 -5.05 -8.49
CA SER A 287 43.47 -6.45 -8.67
C SER A 287 43.88 -6.71 -10.11
#